data_AF-A0A3M0WPS4-F1
#
_entry.id   AF-A0A3M0WPS4-F1
#
_cell.length_a   1.000
_cell.length_b   1.000
_cell.length_c   1.000
_cell.angle_alpha   90.00
_cell.angle_beta   90.00
_cell.angle_gamma   90.00
#
_symmetry.space_group_name_H-M   'P 1'
#
loop_
_entity.id
_entity.type
_entity.pdbx_description
1 polymer ?
#
loop_
_entity_poly.entity_id
_entity_poly.type
_entity_poly.pdbx_seq_one_letter_code
_entity_poly.pdbx_strand_id
1 'polypeptide(L)'
;MINKIIIFTIMAGIMYGQSNLDPKILGDLHSKFPNVMDSLNKYEIQILYTQIDRDERNFPHFREFSFNLDSSHYFYPASTVKLPASILSLEKINRLNIEGLNKFTSLEIDSAYPGQIKVNSDSTAKNGKPSIAQFIKKVFLVSDNDAFNGLYEFLGQKYFNHRLWEKEYENVLIQHQFIFSDDKDFHRYTNPIKFYSGNKLVYEQ
;
A
#
# COMPACT_ATOMS: atom_id res chain seq x y z
N MET A 1 16.05 56.07 30.28
CA MET A 1 15.77 55.10 29.19
C MET A 1 16.59 53.85 29.44
N ILE A 2 15.97 52.78 29.96
CA ILE A 2 16.63 51.47 30.15
C ILE A 2 16.02 50.54 29.12
N ASN A 3 16.78 50.20 28.09
CA ASN A 3 16.37 49.22 27.08
C ASN A 3 16.42 47.83 27.72
N LYS A 4 15.25 47.22 27.96
CA LYS A 4 15.14 45.79 28.27
C LYS A 4 15.27 45.01 26.98
N ILE A 5 16.39 44.31 26.81
CA ILE A 5 16.57 43.32 25.75
C ILE A 5 15.81 42.07 26.19
N ILE A 6 14.79 41.68 25.43
CA ILE A 6 14.09 40.40 25.59
C ILE A 6 14.74 39.44 24.58
N ILE A 7 15.42 38.41 25.08
CA ILE A 7 15.95 37.31 24.27
C ILE A 7 14.86 36.24 24.22
N PHE A 8 14.29 35.99 23.03
CA PHE A 8 13.48 34.81 22.77
C PHE A 8 14.38 33.68 22.27
N THR A 9 14.66 32.73 23.14
CA THR A 9 15.29 31.46 22.74
C THR A 9 14.18 30.53 22.28
N ILE A 10 14.05 30.31 20.97
CA ILE A 10 13.22 29.23 20.44
C ILE A 10 14.01 27.94 20.62
N MET A 11 13.74 27.20 21.70
CA MET A 11 14.10 25.78 21.75
C MET A 11 13.18 25.07 20.76
N ALA A 12 13.70 24.76 19.58
CA ALA A 12 13.14 23.69 18.76
C ALA A 12 13.42 22.37 19.50
N GLY A 13 12.55 22.03 20.45
CA GLY A 13 12.50 20.68 20.98
C GLY A 13 12.12 19.76 19.83
N ILE A 14 12.95 18.77 19.55
CA ILE A 14 12.50 17.59 18.81
C ILE A 14 11.39 17.00 19.66
N MET A 15 10.14 17.13 19.22
CA MET A 15 9.03 16.39 19.80
C MET A 15 9.27 14.92 19.47
N TYR A 16 10.02 14.23 20.33
CA TYR A 16 9.93 12.78 20.37
C TYR A 16 8.46 12.45 20.61
N GLY A 17 7.82 11.73 19.69
CA GLY A 17 6.42 11.35 19.82
C GLY A 17 6.21 10.67 21.16
N GLN A 18 5.55 11.36 22.09
CA GLN A 18 5.28 10.80 23.40
C GLN A 18 4.35 9.61 23.21
N SER A 19 4.81 8.41 23.59
CA SER A 19 3.98 7.22 23.52
C SER A 19 2.71 7.45 24.33
N ASN A 20 1.57 7.35 23.67
CA ASN A 20 0.26 7.29 24.33
C ASN A 20 -0.31 5.86 24.33
N LEU A 21 0.45 4.87 23.84
CA LEU A 21 0.07 3.46 23.90
C LEU A 21 -0.15 3.01 25.35
N ASP A 22 -1.20 2.22 25.57
CA ASP A 22 -1.57 1.69 26.89
C ASP A 22 -0.36 0.97 27.54
N PRO A 23 0.07 1.36 28.75
CA PRO A 23 1.13 0.69 29.49
C PRO A 23 0.94 -0.81 29.63
N LYS A 24 -0.31 -1.29 29.68
CA LYS A 24 -0.62 -2.72 29.70
C LYS A 24 -0.24 -3.40 28.39
N ILE A 25 -0.54 -2.80 27.23
CA ILE A 25 -0.13 -3.32 25.92
C ILE A 25 1.40 -3.37 25.83
N LEU A 26 2.08 -2.31 26.29
CA LEU A 26 3.54 -2.28 26.33
C LEU A 26 4.11 -3.35 27.27
N GLY A 27 3.50 -3.55 28.44
CA GLY A 27 3.87 -4.62 29.37
C GLY A 27 3.69 -6.02 28.78
N ASP A 28 2.57 -6.27 28.09
CA ASP A 28 2.29 -7.53 27.40
C ASP A 28 3.28 -7.77 26.25
N LEU A 29 3.62 -6.74 25.48
CA LEU A 29 4.63 -6.81 24.43
C LEU A 29 6.02 -7.11 24.99
N HIS A 30 6.41 -6.45 26.09
CA HIS A 30 7.67 -6.72 26.77
C HIS A 30 7.71 -8.15 27.29
N SER A 31 6.64 -8.62 27.94
CA SER A 31 6.58 -10.00 28.44
C SER A 31 6.69 -11.05 27.33
N LYS A 32 6.14 -10.78 26.14
CA LYS A 32 6.17 -11.72 25.00
C LYS A 32 7.47 -11.62 24.20
N PHE A 33 8.04 -10.44 24.08
CA PHE A 33 9.18 -10.14 23.21
C PHE A 33 10.26 -9.34 23.95
N PRO A 34 10.80 -9.84 25.09
CA PRO A 34 11.71 -9.06 25.95
C PRO A 34 12.97 -8.63 25.18
N ASN A 35 13.59 -9.54 24.42
CA ASN A 35 14.78 -9.24 23.62
C ASN A 35 14.57 -8.09 22.61
N VAL A 36 13.36 -7.94 22.11
CA VAL A 36 12.99 -6.91 21.13
C VAL A 36 12.71 -5.59 21.85
N MET A 37 11.93 -5.66 22.94
CA MET A 37 11.53 -4.49 23.74
C MET A 37 12.67 -3.91 24.59
N ASP A 38 13.70 -4.69 24.91
CA ASP A 38 14.92 -4.22 25.57
C ASP A 38 15.94 -3.61 24.58
N SER A 39 15.72 -3.77 23.27
CA SER A 39 16.63 -3.32 22.20
C SER A 39 15.92 -2.45 21.16
N LEU A 40 14.96 -1.62 21.57
CA LEU A 40 14.12 -0.82 20.68
C LEU A 40 14.90 0.04 19.69
N ASN A 41 15.99 0.67 20.15
CA ASN A 41 16.84 1.51 19.28
C ASN A 41 17.53 0.70 18.17
N LYS A 42 17.79 -0.60 18.40
CA LYS A 42 18.39 -1.48 17.39
C LYS A 42 17.37 -1.94 16.35
N TYR A 43 16.12 -2.12 16.77
CA TYR A 43 15.05 -2.66 15.94
C TYR A 43 14.14 -1.58 15.33
N GLU A 44 14.34 -0.31 15.69
CA GLU A 44 13.65 0.88 15.15
C GLU A 44 12.12 0.71 15.14
N ILE A 45 11.58 0.07 16.19
CA ILE A 45 10.17 -0.30 16.24
C ILE A 45 9.32 0.94 16.40
N GLN A 46 8.31 1.06 15.56
CA GLN A 46 7.22 1.99 15.72
C GLN A 46 5.90 1.24 15.73
N ILE A 47 4.97 1.67 16.57
CA ILE A 47 3.62 1.12 16.60
C ILE A 47 2.65 2.26 16.41
N LEU A 48 1.76 2.12 15.44
CA LEU A 48 0.58 2.94 15.27
C LEU A 48 -0.64 2.03 15.37
N TYR A 49 -1.51 2.29 16.33
CA TYR A 49 -2.70 1.50 16.61
C TYR A 49 -3.92 2.43 16.68
N THR A 50 -4.93 2.14 15.87
CA THR A 50 -6.20 2.86 15.92
C THR A 50 -7.27 1.91 16.43
N GLN A 51 -7.80 2.21 17.62
CA GLN A 51 -8.98 1.54 18.13
C GLN A 51 -10.22 2.18 17.50
N ILE A 52 -11.12 1.31 17.01
CA ILE A 52 -12.41 1.72 16.43
C ILE A 52 -13.50 1.21 17.37
N ASP A 53 -14.07 2.10 18.16
CA ASP A 53 -15.22 1.81 19.01
C ASP A 53 -16.50 2.22 18.30
N ARG A 54 -17.57 1.43 18.43
CA ARG A 54 -18.87 1.76 17.82
C ARG A 54 -19.86 2.05 18.93
N ASP A 55 -20.57 3.16 18.81
CA ASP A 55 -21.64 3.48 19.76
C ASP A 55 -22.90 2.64 19.53
N GLU A 56 -23.93 2.87 20.33
CA GLU A 56 -25.22 2.18 20.25
C GLU A 56 -25.92 2.36 18.89
N ARG A 57 -25.54 3.36 18.09
CA ARG A 57 -26.04 3.62 16.73
C ARG A 57 -25.10 3.10 15.64
N ASN A 58 -24.08 2.33 16.02
CA ASN A 58 -23.06 1.79 15.13
C ASN A 58 -22.16 2.87 14.48
N PHE A 59 -22.11 4.09 15.04
CA PHE A 59 -21.22 5.14 14.56
C PHE A 59 -19.80 4.92 15.10
N PRO A 60 -18.76 4.93 14.25
CA PRO A 60 -17.39 4.66 14.67
C PRO A 60 -16.74 5.89 15.33
N HIS A 61 -16.09 5.65 16.46
CA HIS A 61 -15.25 6.58 17.21
C HIS A 61 -13.82 6.06 17.19
N PHE A 62 -12.87 6.92 16.81
CA PHE A 62 -11.47 6.53 16.63
C PHE A 62 -10.63 7.02 17.79
N ARG A 63 -9.81 6.13 18.35
CA ARG A 63 -8.78 6.46 19.34
C ARG A 63 -7.43 5.98 18.82
N GLU A 64 -6.50 6.90 18.70
CA GLU A 64 -5.18 6.63 18.13
C GLU A 64 -4.13 6.53 19.23
N PHE A 65 -3.33 5.49 19.12
CA PHE A 65 -2.25 5.15 20.01
C PHE A 65 -0.98 5.00 19.18
N SER A 66 0.12 5.52 19.69
CA SER A 66 1.42 5.50 19.05
C SER A 66 2.50 5.17 20.06
N PHE A 67 3.54 4.49 19.59
CA PHE A 67 4.75 4.20 20.35
C PHE A 67 5.96 4.42 19.44
N ASN A 68 6.90 5.25 19.91
CA ASN A 68 8.14 5.58 19.21
C ASN A 68 7.90 6.10 17.76
N LEU A 69 6.76 6.77 17.54
CA LEU A 69 6.39 7.24 16.21
C LEU A 69 7.33 8.37 15.76
N ASP A 70 7.95 8.15 14.61
CA ASP A 70 8.76 9.11 13.89
C ASP A 70 8.49 8.96 12.39
N SER A 71 7.72 9.90 11.85
CA SER A 71 7.30 9.94 10.45
C SER A 71 8.44 10.28 9.48
N SER A 72 9.61 10.69 9.97
CA SER A 72 10.78 10.97 9.12
C SER A 72 11.61 9.71 8.81
N HIS A 73 11.42 8.63 9.57
CA HIS A 73 12.08 7.36 9.32
C HIS A 73 11.49 6.63 8.11
N TYR A 74 12.36 6.19 7.21
CA TYR A 74 11.99 5.36 6.08
C TYR A 74 11.77 3.91 6.52
N PHE A 75 10.65 3.32 6.12
CA PHE A 75 10.37 1.89 6.26
C PHE A 75 10.31 1.23 4.90
N TYR A 76 11.11 0.17 4.72
CA TYR A 76 10.95 -0.69 3.55
C TYR A 76 9.63 -1.47 3.69
N PRO A 77 8.66 -1.26 2.79
CA PRO A 77 7.30 -1.75 3.02
C PRO A 77 7.14 -3.26 2.79
N ALA A 78 8.12 -3.92 2.17
CA ALA A 78 8.02 -5.32 1.75
C ALA A 78 6.66 -5.59 1.06
N SER A 79 5.96 -6.67 1.42
CA SER A 79 4.67 -7.04 0.81
C SER A 79 3.48 -6.16 1.24
N THR A 80 3.66 -5.21 2.17
CA THR A 80 2.54 -4.33 2.59
C THR A 80 2.04 -3.43 1.47
N VAL A 81 2.87 -3.13 0.46
CA VAL A 81 2.48 -2.38 -0.76
C VAL A 81 1.37 -3.04 -1.57
N LYS A 82 1.14 -4.34 -1.38
CA LYS A 82 0.14 -5.08 -2.16
C LYS A 82 -1.30 -4.75 -1.75
N LEU A 83 -1.50 -4.32 -0.51
CA LEU A 83 -2.80 -3.84 -0.02
C LEU A 83 -3.26 -2.58 -0.77
N PRO A 84 -2.50 -1.47 -0.81
CA PRO A 84 -2.91 -0.29 -1.56
C PRO A 84 -3.04 -0.56 -3.06
N ALA A 85 -2.19 -1.43 -3.65
CA ALA A 85 -2.36 -1.85 -5.04
C ALA A 85 -3.74 -2.49 -5.26
N SER A 86 -4.12 -3.45 -4.41
CA SER A 86 -5.41 -4.14 -4.48
C SER A 86 -6.60 -3.18 -4.37
N ILE A 87 -6.57 -2.27 -3.40
CA ILE A 87 -7.64 -1.28 -3.16
C ILE A 87 -7.75 -0.34 -4.36
N LEU A 88 -6.63 0.22 -4.82
CA LEU A 88 -6.64 1.17 -5.94
C LEU A 88 -7.01 0.51 -7.26
N SER A 89 -6.72 -0.77 -7.48
CA SER A 89 -7.18 -1.48 -8.69
C SER A 89 -8.71 -1.62 -8.70
N LEU A 90 -9.32 -1.91 -7.55
CA LEU A 90 -10.78 -1.92 -7.42
C LEU A 90 -11.37 -0.53 -7.62
N GLU A 91 -10.74 0.49 -7.03
CA GLU A 91 -11.14 1.89 -7.22
C GLU A 91 -11.09 2.28 -8.70
N LYS A 92 -9.97 1.99 -9.40
CA LYS A 92 -9.78 2.29 -10.82
C LYS A 92 -10.87 1.64 -11.67
N ILE A 93 -11.15 0.34 -11.47
CA ILE A 93 -12.25 -0.35 -12.17
C ILE A 93 -13.59 0.35 -11.97
N ASN A 94 -13.92 0.69 -10.72
CA ASN A 94 -15.21 1.34 -10.42
C ASN A 94 -15.28 2.75 -11.04
N ARG A 95 -14.18 3.48 -11.06
CA ARG A 95 -14.10 4.83 -11.66
C ARG A 95 -14.20 4.83 -13.18
N LEU A 96 -13.75 3.77 -13.86
CA LEU A 96 -13.92 3.64 -15.30
C LEU A 96 -15.40 3.60 -15.68
N ASN A 97 -16.26 3.06 -14.80
CA ASN A 97 -17.72 3.05 -14.96
C ASN A 97 -18.18 2.53 -16.34
N ILE A 98 -17.54 1.46 -16.82
CA ILE A 98 -17.82 0.83 -18.11
C ILE A 98 -18.75 -0.37 -17.88
N GLU A 99 -19.85 -0.44 -18.63
CA GLU A 99 -20.77 -1.57 -18.59
C GLU A 99 -20.06 -2.89 -18.95
N GLY A 100 -20.20 -3.91 -18.09
CA GLY A 100 -19.54 -5.20 -18.26
C GLY A 100 -18.07 -5.26 -17.80
N LEU A 101 -17.49 -4.14 -17.35
CA LEU A 101 -16.18 -4.11 -16.70
C LEU A 101 -16.34 -4.13 -15.17
N ASN A 102 -15.88 -5.21 -14.54
CA ASN A 102 -15.79 -5.33 -13.09
C ASN A 102 -14.58 -6.18 -12.70
N LYS A 103 -14.34 -6.36 -11.39
CA LYS A 103 -13.17 -7.10 -10.88
C LYS A 103 -13.07 -8.55 -11.34
N PHE A 104 -14.18 -9.17 -11.76
CA PHE A 104 -14.24 -10.56 -12.25
C PHE A 104 -14.14 -10.66 -13.78
N THR A 105 -14.16 -9.53 -14.49
CA THR A 105 -13.97 -9.51 -15.94
C THR A 105 -12.58 -10.07 -16.25
N SER A 106 -12.52 -11.05 -17.16
CA SER A 106 -11.26 -11.66 -17.59
C SER A 106 -10.38 -10.61 -18.25
N LEU A 107 -9.07 -10.73 -18.06
CA LEU A 107 -8.11 -9.84 -18.70
C LEU A 107 -7.03 -10.61 -19.43
N GLU A 108 -6.28 -9.90 -20.28
CA GLU A 108 -5.05 -10.36 -20.90
C GLU A 108 -4.02 -9.23 -20.77
N ILE A 109 -2.80 -9.61 -20.42
CA ILE A 109 -1.64 -8.72 -20.34
C ILE A 109 -0.71 -9.08 -21.49
N ASP A 110 -0.44 -8.13 -22.39
CA ASP A 110 0.47 -8.32 -23.53
C ASP A 110 1.83 -7.66 -23.24
N SER A 111 2.75 -7.64 -24.20
CA SER A 111 4.05 -6.95 -24.07
C SER A 111 4.21 -5.90 -25.18
N ALA A 112 4.61 -4.70 -24.82
CA ALA A 112 4.99 -3.62 -25.73
C ALA A 112 6.43 -3.12 -25.54
N TYR A 113 7.13 -3.58 -24.49
CA TYR A 113 8.51 -3.24 -24.18
C TYR A 113 9.34 -4.50 -23.90
N PRO A 114 10.67 -4.51 -24.14
CA PRO A 114 11.53 -5.61 -23.74
C PRO A 114 11.33 -6.03 -22.28
N GLY A 115 11.53 -7.31 -21.97
CA GLY A 115 11.45 -7.85 -20.60
C GLY A 115 10.05 -7.97 -20.00
N GLN A 116 9.00 -7.44 -20.65
CA GLN A 116 7.63 -7.59 -20.19
C GLN A 116 7.11 -9.02 -20.36
N ILE A 117 6.39 -9.51 -19.35
CA ILE A 117 5.82 -10.86 -19.31
C ILE A 117 4.34 -10.81 -19.71
N LYS A 118 3.96 -11.62 -20.70
CA LYS A 118 2.55 -11.77 -21.10
C LYS A 118 1.80 -12.67 -20.12
N VAL A 119 0.53 -12.36 -19.87
CA VAL A 119 -0.37 -13.16 -19.03
C VAL A 119 -1.71 -13.32 -19.74
N ASN A 120 -2.00 -14.52 -20.25
CA ASN A 120 -3.24 -14.83 -20.99
C ASN A 120 -4.06 -15.97 -20.37
N SER A 121 -3.54 -16.58 -19.31
CA SER A 121 -4.13 -17.69 -18.58
C SER A 121 -3.69 -17.67 -17.11
N ASP A 122 -4.52 -18.22 -16.25
CA ASP A 122 -4.22 -18.45 -14.83
C ASP A 122 -4.82 -19.80 -14.42
N SER A 123 -3.96 -20.81 -14.25
CA SER A 123 -4.38 -22.18 -13.90
C SER A 123 -5.00 -22.29 -12.51
N THR A 124 -4.78 -21.30 -11.65
CA THR A 124 -5.37 -21.24 -10.30
C THR A 124 -6.74 -20.56 -10.28
N ALA A 125 -7.16 -19.96 -11.40
CA ALA A 125 -8.49 -19.39 -11.58
C ALA A 125 -9.49 -20.46 -12.01
N LYS A 126 -10.72 -20.38 -11.50
CA LYS A 126 -11.80 -21.37 -11.79
C LYS A 126 -12.10 -21.51 -13.29
N ASN A 127 -11.98 -20.42 -14.05
CA ASN A 127 -12.22 -20.37 -15.49
C ASN A 127 -10.92 -20.37 -16.32
N GLY A 128 -9.75 -20.59 -15.69
CA GLY A 128 -8.46 -20.58 -16.36
C GLY A 128 -7.96 -19.22 -16.84
N LYS A 129 -8.64 -18.12 -16.49
CA LYS A 129 -8.36 -16.76 -16.98
C LYS A 129 -8.01 -15.82 -15.83
N PRO A 130 -7.03 -14.91 -16.01
CA PRO A 130 -6.69 -13.93 -14.99
C PRO A 130 -7.80 -12.87 -14.90
N SER A 131 -7.91 -12.24 -13.73
CA SER A 131 -8.80 -11.11 -13.45
C SER A 131 -8.25 -10.32 -12.26
N ILE A 132 -8.69 -9.08 -12.07
CA ILE A 132 -8.28 -8.28 -10.90
C ILE A 132 -8.66 -8.99 -9.59
N ALA A 133 -9.84 -9.61 -9.52
CA ALA A 133 -10.25 -10.39 -8.35
C ALA A 133 -9.33 -11.57 -8.07
N GLN A 134 -8.86 -12.26 -9.12
CA GLN A 134 -7.93 -13.38 -8.99
C GLN A 134 -6.55 -12.91 -8.51
N PHE A 135 -6.03 -11.81 -9.06
CA PHE A 135 -4.77 -11.23 -8.58
C PHE A 135 -4.86 -10.81 -7.11
N ILE A 136 -5.93 -10.12 -6.72
CA ILE A 136 -6.17 -9.73 -5.32
C ILE A 136 -6.25 -10.95 -4.40
N LYS A 137 -6.93 -12.02 -4.84
CA LYS A 137 -6.99 -13.28 -4.09
C LYS A 137 -5.60 -13.86 -3.85
N LYS A 138 -4.76 -13.95 -4.89
CA LYS A 138 -3.39 -14.50 -4.78
C LYS A 138 -2.49 -13.62 -3.90
N VAL A 139 -2.63 -12.29 -4.00
CA VAL A 139 -1.94 -11.32 -3.14
C VAL A 139 -2.25 -11.58 -1.66
N PHE A 140 -3.51 -11.75 -1.27
CA PHE A 140 -3.85 -11.95 0.13
C PHE A 140 -3.69 -13.39 0.62
N LEU A 141 -3.81 -14.38 -0.28
CA LEU A 141 -3.73 -15.79 0.10
C LEU A 141 -2.29 -16.26 0.31
N VAL A 142 -1.36 -15.83 -0.57
CA VAL A 142 0.02 -16.33 -0.56
C VAL A 142 1.07 -15.24 -0.81
N SER A 143 0.69 -13.96 -0.76
CA SER A 143 1.59 -12.85 -1.11
C SER A 143 2.25 -13.04 -2.47
N ASP A 144 1.48 -13.45 -3.47
CA ASP A 144 1.99 -13.73 -4.81
C ASP A 144 2.55 -12.46 -5.48
N ASN A 145 3.78 -12.53 -5.98
CA ASN A 145 4.46 -11.38 -6.60
C ASN A 145 4.00 -11.15 -8.04
N ASP A 146 3.69 -12.19 -8.81
CA ASP A 146 3.21 -12.06 -10.19
C ASP A 146 1.82 -11.42 -10.24
N ALA A 147 0.97 -11.76 -9.28
CA ALA A 147 -0.33 -11.14 -9.09
C ALA A 147 -0.18 -9.66 -8.71
N PHE A 148 0.77 -9.32 -7.83
CA PHE A 148 1.09 -7.92 -7.54
C PHE A 148 1.55 -7.19 -8.80
N ASN A 149 2.42 -7.79 -9.61
CA ASN A 149 2.86 -7.21 -10.87
C ASN A 149 1.65 -6.97 -11.79
N GLY A 150 0.73 -7.92 -11.94
CA GLY A 150 -0.51 -7.71 -12.70
C GLY A 150 -1.37 -6.53 -12.20
N LEU A 151 -1.44 -6.29 -10.89
CA LEU A 151 -2.10 -5.11 -10.31
C LEU A 151 -1.32 -3.82 -10.57
N TYR A 152 0.02 -3.87 -10.43
CA TYR A 152 0.92 -2.77 -10.71
C TYR A 152 0.81 -2.33 -12.17
N GLU A 153 0.83 -3.29 -13.10
CA GLU A 153 0.67 -3.08 -14.54
C GLU A 153 -0.69 -2.45 -14.87
N PHE A 154 -1.76 -2.93 -14.22
CA PHE A 154 -3.08 -2.32 -14.38
C PHE A 154 -3.13 -0.89 -13.88
N LEU A 155 -2.51 -0.59 -12.74
CA LEU A 155 -2.49 0.77 -12.19
C LEU A 155 -1.60 1.70 -13.03
N GLY A 156 -0.37 1.27 -13.31
CA GLY A 156 0.71 2.13 -13.78
C GLY A 156 1.36 2.91 -12.63
N GLN A 157 2.69 3.06 -12.69
CA GLN A 157 3.49 3.72 -11.65
C GLN A 157 2.96 5.12 -11.30
N LYS A 158 2.72 5.96 -12.32
CA LYS A 158 2.26 7.34 -12.14
C LYS A 158 0.90 7.40 -11.46
N TYR A 159 -0.08 6.65 -11.99
CA TYR A 159 -1.43 6.63 -11.43
C TYR A 159 -1.41 6.10 -10.00
N PHE A 160 -0.65 5.03 -9.72
CA PHE A 160 -0.55 4.45 -8.39
C PHE A 160 -0.05 5.49 -7.37
N ASN A 161 1.08 6.14 -7.63
CA ASN A 161 1.62 7.16 -6.74
C ASN A 161 0.67 8.36 -6.60
N HIS A 162 0.16 8.90 -7.71
CA HIS A 162 -0.75 10.05 -7.66
C HIS A 162 -2.01 9.76 -6.84
N ARG A 163 -2.63 8.59 -6.99
CA ARG A 163 -3.81 8.21 -6.20
C ARG A 163 -3.53 8.08 -4.71
N LEU A 164 -2.32 7.70 -4.32
CA LEU A 164 -1.90 7.65 -2.92
C LEU A 164 -1.69 9.06 -2.36
N TRP A 165 -1.02 9.94 -3.12
CA TRP A 165 -0.80 11.33 -2.72
C TRP A 165 -2.10 12.12 -2.61
N GLU A 166 -3.05 11.91 -3.53
CA GLU A 166 -4.40 12.48 -3.46
C GLU A 166 -5.21 11.98 -2.24
N LYS A 167 -4.72 10.97 -1.53
CA LYS A 167 -5.26 10.45 -0.27
C LYS A 167 -4.35 10.76 0.92
N GLU A 168 -3.49 11.78 0.80
CA GLU A 168 -2.60 12.30 1.85
C GLU A 168 -1.43 11.35 2.23
N TYR A 169 -1.17 10.31 1.43
CA TYR A 169 -0.01 9.42 1.61
C TYR A 169 1.22 9.91 0.83
N GLU A 170 1.59 11.17 0.96
CA GLU A 170 2.65 11.84 0.17
C GLU A 170 4.04 11.22 0.38
N ASN A 171 4.29 10.62 1.54
CA ASN A 171 5.56 9.97 1.87
C ASN A 171 5.68 8.53 1.32
N VAL A 172 4.64 8.02 0.63
CA VAL A 172 4.71 6.72 -0.05
C VAL A 172 5.23 6.90 -1.46
N LEU A 173 6.22 6.09 -1.81
CA LEU A 173 6.79 6.06 -3.16
C LEU A 173 6.84 4.63 -3.69
N ILE A 174 5.99 4.35 -4.67
CA ILE A 174 5.97 3.08 -5.38
C ILE A 174 6.85 3.20 -6.62
N GLN A 175 8.08 2.67 -6.54
CA GLN A 175 9.04 2.78 -7.63
C GLN A 175 9.00 1.59 -8.58
N HIS A 176 8.94 0.36 -8.06
CA HIS A 176 9.23 -0.83 -8.86
C HIS A 176 8.13 -1.88 -8.76
N GLN A 177 7.94 -2.61 -9.85
CA GLN A 177 7.32 -3.93 -9.83
C GLN A 177 8.32 -4.97 -9.29
N PHE A 178 7.82 -6.14 -8.89
CA PHE A 178 8.66 -7.24 -8.38
C PHE A 178 9.24 -8.05 -9.54
N ILE A 179 10.27 -7.52 -10.19
CA ILE A 179 11.02 -8.18 -11.26
C ILE A 179 12.52 -8.17 -10.92
N PHE A 180 13.26 -9.14 -11.46
CA PHE A 180 14.72 -9.18 -11.34
C PHE A 180 15.38 -8.23 -12.35
N SER A 181 15.21 -6.93 -12.17
CA SER A 181 15.90 -5.90 -12.93
C SER A 181 15.98 -4.61 -12.13
N ASP A 182 17.13 -3.93 -12.16
CA ASP A 182 17.32 -2.59 -11.57
C ASP A 182 17.15 -1.48 -12.62
N ASP A 183 16.84 -1.83 -13.87
CA ASP A 183 16.64 -0.86 -14.93
C ASP A 183 15.26 -0.19 -14.80
N LYS A 184 15.33 1.12 -14.57
CA LYS A 184 14.21 2.01 -14.28
C LYS A 184 13.15 1.98 -15.37
N ASP A 185 13.52 1.73 -16.62
CA ASP A 185 12.56 1.73 -17.72
C ASP A 185 11.60 0.54 -17.62
N PHE A 186 12.04 -0.63 -17.15
CA PHE A 186 11.16 -1.78 -16.91
C PHE A 186 10.10 -1.52 -15.83
N HIS A 187 10.31 -0.53 -14.97
CA HIS A 187 9.34 -0.17 -13.93
C HIS A 187 8.40 0.97 -14.33
N ARG A 188 8.74 1.68 -15.41
CA ARG A 188 7.96 2.81 -15.95
C ARG A 188 7.02 2.38 -17.06
N TYR A 189 7.48 1.51 -17.95
CA TYR A 189 6.66 1.00 -19.05
C TYR A 189 5.77 -0.14 -18.57
N THR A 190 4.47 0.12 -18.54
CA THR A 190 3.50 -0.92 -18.23
C THR A 190 3.05 -1.68 -19.45
N ASN A 191 2.73 -2.95 -19.25
CA ASN A 191 2.18 -3.85 -20.25
C ASN A 191 0.81 -3.34 -20.74
N PRO A 192 0.50 -3.49 -22.03
CA PRO A 192 -0.86 -3.30 -22.52
C PRO A 192 -1.82 -4.31 -21.86
N ILE A 193 -3.02 -3.85 -21.49
CA ILE A 193 -4.02 -4.70 -20.82
C ILE A 193 -5.35 -4.60 -21.53
N LYS A 194 -5.97 -5.76 -21.78
CA LYS A 194 -7.29 -5.88 -22.40
C LYS A 194 -8.23 -6.64 -21.49
N PHE A 195 -9.45 -6.14 -21.31
CA PHE A 195 -10.50 -6.78 -20.54
C PHE A 195 -11.62 -7.28 -21.45
N TYR A 196 -12.11 -8.48 -21.17
CA TYR A 196 -13.12 -9.16 -21.97
C TYR A 196 -14.32 -9.61 -21.13
N SER A 197 -15.51 -9.19 -21.54
CA SER A 197 -16.78 -9.72 -21.03
C SER A 197 -17.27 -10.80 -21.99
N GLY A 198 -17.01 -12.06 -21.66
CA GLY A 198 -17.11 -13.16 -22.63
C GLY A 198 -16.06 -13.00 -23.72
N ASN A 199 -16.48 -12.94 -24.99
CA ASN A 199 -15.60 -12.69 -26.14
C ASN A 199 -15.54 -11.22 -26.57
N LYS A 200 -16.28 -10.33 -25.90
CA LYS A 200 -16.33 -8.90 -26.23
C LYS A 200 -15.24 -8.16 -25.47
N LEU A 201 -14.34 -7.49 -26.20
CA LEU A 201 -13.43 -6.50 -25.62
C LEU A 201 -14.26 -5.34 -25.04
N VAL A 202 -14.09 -5.06 -23.75
CA VAL A 202 -14.82 -3.99 -23.05
C VAL A 202 -13.93 -2.83 -22.60
N TYR A 203 -12.63 -3.05 -22.45
CA TYR A 203 -11.67 -2.00 -22.09
C TYR A 203 -10.26 -2.40 -22.53
N GLU A 204 -9.47 -1.42 -22.95
CA GLU A 204 -8.04 -1.57 -23.22
C GLU A 204 -7.26 -0.34 -22.73
N GLN A 205 -6.01 -0.55 -22.34
CA GLN A 205 -5.02 0.49 -22.01
C GLN A 205 -3.62 0.08 -22.43
#